data_AF-A0A959USB2-F1
#
_entry.id   AF-A0A959USB2-F1
#
_cell.length_a   1.000
_cell.length_b   1.000
_cell.length_c   1.000
_cell.angle_alpha   90.00
_cell.angle_beta   90.00
_cell.angle_gamma   90.00
#
_symmetry.space_group_name_H-M   'P 1'
#
loop_
_entity.id
_entity.type
_entity.pdbx_description
1 polymer ?
#
loop_
_entity_poly.entity_id
_entity_poly.type
_entity_poly.pdbx_seq_one_letter_code
_entity_poly.pdbx_strand_id
1 'polypeptide(L)'
;YPPLWGEHSYNQGAGLYRLSRFAGYVKANMPQGAAYDHPQLTDEEAWDVAAFVNSQPRPVKDLTGDWPDISKKPIDHPFGPYSDTFTETQHKYGPFGPIAEARKKEK
;
A
#
# COMPACT_ATOMS: atom_id res chain seq x y z
N TYR A 1 -6.42 14.91 -15.21
CA TYR A 1 -6.33 13.94 -14.10
C TYR A 1 -5.70 12.65 -14.60
N PRO A 2 -4.72 12.07 -13.88
CA PRO A 2 -4.07 10.81 -14.27
C PRO A 2 -4.98 9.59 -14.00
N PRO A 3 -4.82 8.48 -14.76
CA PRO A 3 -5.56 7.25 -14.49
C PRO A 3 -5.09 6.61 -13.18
N LEU A 4 -6.03 6.33 -12.28
CA LEU A 4 -5.75 5.70 -10.98
C LEU A 4 -5.70 4.17 -11.05
N TRP A 5 -6.30 3.57 -12.08
CA TRP A 5 -6.27 2.14 -12.39
C TRP A 5 -6.49 1.92 -13.89
N GLY A 6 -6.54 0.65 -14.33
CA GLY A 6 -6.64 0.27 -15.74
C GLY A 6 -5.28 0.18 -16.43
N GLU A 7 -5.29 -0.21 -17.70
CA GLU A 7 -4.10 -0.55 -18.50
C GLU A 7 -3.06 0.57 -18.57
N HIS A 8 -3.50 1.83 -18.52
CA HIS A 8 -2.63 3.00 -18.62
C HIS A 8 -2.26 3.62 -17.26
N SER A 9 -2.56 2.94 -16.15
CA SER A 9 -2.16 3.37 -14.80
C SER A 9 -0.86 2.72 -14.34
N TYR A 10 -0.45 3.02 -13.12
CA TYR A 10 0.69 2.38 -12.48
C TYR A 10 0.45 0.88 -12.27
N ASN A 11 1.51 0.09 -12.43
CA ASN A 11 1.48 -1.35 -12.24
C ASN A 11 1.57 -1.74 -10.74
N GLN A 12 1.38 -3.03 -10.46
CA GLN A 12 1.42 -3.57 -9.10
C GLN A 12 2.79 -3.52 -8.40
N GLY A 13 3.87 -3.21 -9.10
CA GLY A 13 5.19 -2.99 -8.52
C GLY A 13 5.45 -1.54 -8.10
N ALA A 14 4.53 -0.63 -8.39
CA ALA A 14 4.69 0.77 -8.03
C ALA A 14 4.53 0.99 -6.52
N GLY A 15 5.26 1.98 -5.98
CA GLY A 15 5.16 2.35 -4.56
C GLY A 15 3.74 2.73 -4.12
N LEU A 16 2.92 3.30 -5.01
CA LEU A 16 1.52 3.65 -4.75
C LEU A 16 0.58 2.44 -4.73
N TYR A 17 1.01 1.26 -5.18
CA TYR A 17 0.21 0.05 -5.00
C TYR A 17 0.25 -0.48 -3.55
N ARG A 18 1.17 0.04 -2.72
CA ARG A 18 1.17 -0.21 -1.29
C ARG A 18 0.16 0.69 -0.59
N LEU A 19 -0.74 0.07 0.16
CA LEU A 19 -1.90 0.76 0.70
C LEU A 19 -1.53 1.91 1.63
N SER A 20 -0.57 1.72 2.54
CA SER A 20 -0.15 2.76 3.48
C SER A 20 0.44 3.99 2.80
N ARG A 21 1.25 3.76 1.76
CA ARG A 21 1.85 4.84 0.96
C ARG A 21 0.81 5.62 0.20
N PHE A 22 -0.18 4.92 -0.35
CA PHE A 22 -1.22 5.60 -1.11
C PHE A 22 -2.20 6.35 -0.21
N ALA A 23 -2.60 5.77 0.92
CA ALA A 23 -3.40 6.47 1.93
C ALA A 23 -2.71 7.77 2.38
N GLY A 24 -1.40 7.70 2.66
CA GLY A 24 -0.60 8.89 2.99
C GLY A 24 -0.57 9.93 1.86
N TYR A 25 -0.42 9.49 0.61
CA TYR A 25 -0.49 10.40 -0.56
C TYR A 25 -1.86 11.05 -0.69
N VAL A 26 -2.94 10.28 -0.56
CA VAL A 26 -4.33 10.76 -0.62
C VAL A 26 -4.57 11.79 0.47
N LYS A 27 -4.25 11.47 1.73
CA LYS A 27 -4.40 12.38 2.87
C LYS A 27 -3.71 13.73 2.66
N ALA A 28 -2.49 13.71 2.12
CA ALA A 28 -1.65 14.90 2.02
C ALA A 28 -1.85 15.71 0.73
N ASN A 29 -2.42 15.13 -0.33
CA ASN A 29 -2.44 15.76 -1.66
C ASN A 29 -3.79 15.66 -2.38
N MET A 30 -4.77 14.96 -1.80
CA MET A 30 -6.08 14.77 -2.41
C MET A 30 -7.21 15.13 -1.43
N PRO A 31 -8.32 15.70 -1.93
CA PRO A 31 -8.57 16.15 -3.30
C PRO A 31 -7.69 17.35 -3.71
N GLN A 32 -7.83 17.82 -4.96
CA GLN A 32 -7.09 18.99 -5.43
C GLN A 32 -7.33 20.19 -4.49
N GLY A 33 -6.25 20.76 -3.96
CA GLY A 33 -6.28 21.82 -2.95
C GLY A 33 -6.08 21.33 -1.51
N ALA A 34 -6.01 20.02 -1.27
CA ALA A 34 -5.49 19.47 -0.03
C ALA A 34 -3.97 19.67 0.05
N ALA A 35 -3.49 19.86 1.28
CA ALA A 35 -2.07 19.92 1.61
C ALA A 35 -1.81 19.12 2.89
N TYR A 36 -0.54 18.83 3.19
CA TYR A 36 -0.17 18.07 4.37
C TYR A 36 -0.63 18.72 5.69
N ASP A 37 -0.53 20.05 5.79
CA ASP A 37 -0.98 20.87 6.91
C ASP A 37 -2.47 21.21 6.86
N HIS A 38 -3.09 21.07 5.69
CA HIS A 38 -4.52 21.29 5.46
C HIS A 38 -5.18 20.09 4.77
N PRO A 39 -5.24 18.92 5.44
CA PRO A 39 -5.88 17.75 4.87
C PRO A 39 -7.39 17.95 4.82
N GLN A 40 -8.02 17.47 3.75
CA GLN A 40 -9.48 17.55 3.57
C GLN A 40 -10.20 16.24 3.95
N LEU A 41 -9.48 15.13 4.02
CA LEU A 41 -9.99 13.82 4.39
C LEU A 41 -9.50 13.43 5.78
N THR A 42 -10.27 12.63 6.51
CA THR A 42 -9.79 11.94 7.71
C THR A 42 -8.77 10.87 7.34
N ASP A 43 -8.07 10.31 8.33
CA ASP A 43 -7.13 9.22 8.08
C ASP A 43 -7.89 7.98 7.56
N GLU A 44 -9.01 7.65 8.20
CA GLU A 44 -9.89 6.53 7.83
C GLU A 44 -10.41 6.67 6.38
N GLU A 45 -10.91 7.85 6.01
CA GLU A 45 -11.37 8.11 4.64
C GLU A 45 -10.24 7.96 3.62
N ALA A 46 -9.02 8.43 3.95
CA ALA A 46 -7.87 8.27 3.06
C ALA A 46 -7.47 6.80 2.87
N TRP A 47 -7.55 6.00 3.93
CA TRP A 47 -7.32 4.55 3.86
C TRP A 47 -8.39 3.83 3.03
N ASP A 48 -9.66 4.17 3.22
CA ASP A 48 -10.78 3.57 2.48
C ASP A 48 -10.70 3.89 0.98
N VAL A 49 -10.43 5.15 0.63
CA VAL A 49 -10.25 5.58 -0.76
C VAL A 49 -9.04 4.86 -1.39
N ALA A 50 -7.92 4.77 -0.68
CA ALA A 50 -6.74 4.07 -1.17
C ALA A 50 -7.02 2.57 -1.39
N ALA A 51 -7.78 1.93 -0.49
CA ALA A 51 -8.15 0.52 -0.59
C ALA A 51 -9.05 0.27 -1.80
N PHE A 52 -10.07 1.12 -1.98
CA PHE A 52 -10.95 1.07 -3.13
C PHE A 52 -10.17 1.15 -4.45
N VAL A 53 -9.28 2.14 -4.59
CA VAL A 53 -8.50 2.35 -5.82
C VAL A 53 -7.47 1.22 -6.06
N ASN A 54 -6.79 0.73 -5.03
CA ASN A 54 -5.82 -0.37 -5.17
C ASN A 54 -6.49 -1.76 -5.28
N SER A 55 -7.81 -1.86 -5.10
CA SER A 55 -8.57 -3.07 -5.42
C SER A 55 -8.88 -3.21 -6.92
N GLN A 56 -8.74 -2.13 -7.70
CA GLN A 56 -9.09 -2.12 -9.12
C GLN A 56 -8.01 -2.80 -10.00
N PRO A 57 -8.40 -3.38 -11.16
CA PRO A 57 -7.47 -3.99 -12.10
C PRO A 57 -6.41 -3.02 -12.63
N ARG A 58 -5.19 -3.50 -12.82
CA ARG A 58 -4.04 -2.73 -13.32
C ARG A 58 -2.96 -3.66 -13.90
N PRO A 59 -1.93 -3.15 -14.60
CA PRO A 59 -0.88 -3.97 -15.16
C PRO A 59 -0.11 -4.77 -14.10
N VAL A 60 0.20 -6.01 -14.45
CA VAL A 60 1.01 -6.93 -13.65
C VAL A 60 2.49 -6.67 -13.93
N LYS A 61 3.33 -6.87 -12.92
CA LYS A 61 4.79 -6.81 -13.03
C LYS A 61 5.38 -8.02 -12.31
N ASP A 62 6.43 -8.60 -12.86
CA ASP A 62 7.24 -9.60 -12.17
C ASP A 62 8.04 -8.94 -11.04
N LEU A 63 7.86 -9.44 -9.82
CA LEU A 63 8.45 -8.92 -8.57
C LEU A 63 9.40 -9.93 -7.92
N THR A 64 9.68 -11.06 -8.57
CA THR A 64 10.51 -12.14 -8.00
C THR A 64 11.90 -11.68 -7.59
N GLY A 65 12.48 -10.69 -8.28
CA GLY A 65 13.79 -10.13 -7.99
C GLY A 65 13.82 -8.91 -7.05
N ASP A 66 12.67 -8.35 -6.66
CA ASP A 66 12.63 -7.08 -5.92
C ASP A 66 13.13 -7.21 -4.47
N TRP A 67 12.98 -8.40 -3.87
CA TRP A 67 13.34 -8.67 -2.47
C TRP A 67 14.20 -9.94 -2.33
N PRO A 68 15.50 -9.88 -2.67
CA PRO A 68 16.41 -11.03 -2.46
C PRO A 68 16.50 -11.47 -1.00
N ASP A 69 16.33 -10.50 -0.09
CA ASP A 69 16.21 -10.70 1.34
C ASP A 69 14.76 -10.43 1.77
N ILE A 70 13.99 -11.51 1.96
CA ILE A 70 12.55 -11.45 2.27
C ILE A 70 12.28 -10.70 3.58
N SER A 71 13.21 -10.74 4.54
CA SER A 71 13.06 -10.05 5.83
C SER A 71 12.96 -8.53 5.69
N LYS A 72 13.52 -7.96 4.60
CA LYS A 72 13.48 -6.53 4.30
C LYS A 72 12.21 -6.10 3.58
N LYS A 73 11.38 -7.03 3.14
CA LYS A 73 10.11 -6.74 2.47
C LYS A 73 9.20 -5.93 3.40
N PRO A 74 8.64 -4.78 2.98
CA PRO A 74 7.76 -3.97 3.81
C PRO A 74 6.52 -4.72 4.33
N ILE A 75 6.00 -4.32 5.50
CA ILE A 75 4.80 -4.93 6.10
C ILE A 75 3.54 -4.76 5.24
N ASP A 76 3.52 -3.75 4.36
CA ASP A 76 2.40 -3.39 3.51
C ASP A 76 2.63 -3.76 2.04
N HIS A 77 3.61 -4.62 1.78
CA HIS A 77 3.82 -5.15 0.44
C HIS A 77 2.80 -6.27 0.18
N PRO A 78 1.98 -6.19 -0.87
CA PRO A 78 0.77 -7.00 -1.00
C PRO A 78 1.00 -8.45 -1.48
N PHE A 79 2.24 -8.81 -1.84
CA PHE A 79 2.57 -10.12 -2.40
C PHE A 79 3.65 -10.84 -1.60
N GLY A 80 3.41 -12.13 -1.35
CA GLY A 80 4.35 -13.02 -0.69
C GLY A 80 5.58 -13.35 -1.56
N PRO A 81 6.48 -14.22 -1.08
CA PRO A 81 6.51 -14.78 0.28
C PRO A 81 6.86 -13.72 1.34
N TYR A 82 6.50 -13.99 2.60
CA TYR A 82 6.85 -13.15 3.76
C TYR A 82 7.74 -13.91 4.73
N SER A 83 8.43 -13.20 5.60
CA SER A 83 9.21 -13.79 6.70
C SER A 83 8.34 -14.16 7.91
N ASP A 84 7.10 -13.70 7.93
CA ASP A 84 6.12 -13.90 8.99
C ASP A 84 4.98 -14.83 8.55
N THR A 85 3.99 -15.05 9.41
CA THR A 85 2.87 -15.97 9.19
C THR A 85 1.59 -15.28 8.75
N PHE A 86 1.61 -13.98 8.47
CA PHE A 86 0.41 -13.23 8.10
C PHE A 86 0.03 -13.45 6.63
N THR A 87 -1.26 -13.26 6.33
CA THR A 87 -1.81 -13.53 4.99
C THR A 87 -1.53 -12.39 4.01
N GLU A 88 -1.48 -12.69 2.70
CA GLU A 88 -1.38 -11.65 1.66
C GLU A 88 -2.51 -10.61 1.76
N THR A 89 -3.73 -11.04 2.08
CA THR A 89 -4.86 -10.13 2.29
C THR A 89 -4.57 -9.16 3.41
N GLN A 90 -3.99 -9.62 4.53
CA GLN A 90 -3.63 -8.76 5.64
C GLN A 90 -2.46 -7.83 5.31
N HIS A 91 -1.46 -8.31 4.57
CA HIS A 91 -0.38 -7.46 4.05
C HIS A 91 -0.86 -6.44 3.00
N LYS A 92 -1.96 -6.72 2.29
CA LYS A 92 -2.54 -5.82 1.30
C LYS A 92 -3.44 -4.76 1.92
N TYR A 93 -4.33 -5.15 2.83
CA TYR A 93 -5.40 -4.30 3.34
C TYR A 93 -5.31 -4.00 4.84
N GLY A 94 -4.41 -4.65 5.56
CA GLY A 94 -4.33 -4.57 7.01
C GLY A 94 -5.26 -5.56 7.72
N PRO A 95 -5.34 -5.49 9.05
CA PRO A 95 -4.67 -4.53 9.92
C PRO A 95 -3.14 -4.73 9.96
N PHE A 96 -2.39 -3.64 9.86
CA PHE A 96 -0.91 -3.64 9.83
C PHE A 96 -0.27 -3.66 11.23
N GLY A 97 -1.00 -3.20 12.25
CA GLY A 97 -0.51 -3.15 13.63
C GLY A 97 0.04 -4.50 14.13
N PRO A 98 -0.71 -5.61 14.01
CA PRO A 98 -0.21 -6.94 14.40
C PRO A 98 1.10 -7.35 13.70
N ILE A 99 1.27 -7.03 12.42
CA ILE A 99 2.47 -7.33 11.64
C ILE A 99 3.65 -6.51 12.16
N ALA A 100 3.44 -5.21 12.39
CA ALA A 100 4.46 -4.31 12.92
C ALA A 100 4.92 -4.75 14.32
N GLU A 101 4.00 -5.15 15.19
CA GLU A 101 4.33 -5.63 16.54
C GLU A 101 5.07 -6.97 16.52
N ALA A 102 4.71 -7.90 15.63
CA ALA A 102 5.45 -9.16 15.46
C ALA A 102 6.91 -8.88 15.07
N ARG A 103 7.14 -8.01 14.08
CA ARG A 103 8.50 -7.64 13.63
C ARG A 103 9.34 -6.92 14.68
N LYS A 104 8.70 -6.21 15.62
CA LYS A 104 9.42 -5.58 16.74
C LYS A 104 9.92 -6.62 17.75
N LYS A 105 9.17 -7.72 17.95
CA LYS A 105 9.53 -8.80 18.89
C LYS A 105 10.63 -9.73 18.38
N GLU A 106 10.81 -9.78 17.06
CA GLU A 106 11.84 -10.58 16.39
C GLU A 106 13.22 -9.88 16.33
N LYS A 107 13.29 -8.61 16.75
CA LYS A 107 14.54 -7.84 16.89
C LYS A 107 15.08 -7.92 18.31
#